data_AF-A0AAV6YVR9-F1
#
_entry.id   AF-A0AAV6YVR9-F1
#
_cell.length_a   1.000
_cell.length_b   1.000
_cell.length_c   1.000
_cell.angle_alpha   90.00
_cell.angle_beta   90.00
_cell.angle_gamma   90.00
#
_symmetry.space_group_name_H-M   'P 1'
#
loop_
_entity.id
_entity.type
_entity.pdbx_description
1 polymer ?
#
loop_
_entity_poly.entity_id
_entity_poly.type
_entity_poly.pdbx_seq_one_letter_code
_entity_poly.pdbx_strand_id
1 'polypeptide(L)'
;MGTVVEFSCDPGHSLEQGPAIIECINMKDPYWNDTEPLCRAMCGGELSTPAGVILSPNWPDLYTEGEDCIWRIHVGDDRRIFLDIQ
;
A
#
# COMPACT_ATOMS: atom_id res chain seq x y z
N MET A 1 -9.24 20.88 20.14
CA MET A 1 -8.32 20.74 18.99
C MET A 1 -7.81 19.31 19.08
N GLY A 2 -8.45 18.37 18.36
CA GLY A 2 -8.13 16.95 18.43
C GLY A 2 -6.78 16.66 17.79
N THR A 3 -6.04 15.70 18.35
CA THR A 3 -4.84 15.15 17.71
C THR A 3 -5.29 14.19 16.61
N VAL A 4 -4.83 14.43 15.39
CA VAL A 4 -5.05 13.51 14.26
C VAL A 4 -3.81 12.65 14.05
N VAL A 5 -4.01 11.45 13.50
CA VAL A 5 -2.92 10.64 12.93
C VAL A 5 -3.24 10.35 11.48
N GLU A 6 -2.21 10.40 10.64
CA GLU A 6 -2.29 10.09 9.21
C GLU A 6 -1.50 8.81 8.95
N PHE A 7 -2.16 7.83 8.34
CA PHE A 7 -1.62 6.55 7.97
C PHE A 7 -1.16 6.57 6.52
N SER A 8 -0.05 5.89 6.27
CA SER A 8 0.47 5.61 4.94
C SER A 8 0.80 4.13 4.84
N CYS A 9 0.51 3.52 3.69
CA CYS A 9 0.89 2.14 3.43
C CYS A 9 2.38 2.03 3.06
N ASP A 10 2.97 0.87 3.35
CA ASP A 10 4.32 0.54 2.89
C ASP A 10 4.40 0.51 1.36
N PRO A 11 5.59 0.73 0.79
CA PRO A 11 5.78 0.62 -0.67
C PRO A 11 5.20 -0.68 -1.22
N GLY A 12 4.50 -0.59 -2.35
CA GLY A 12 3.85 -1.74 -2.98
C GLY A 12 2.45 -2.07 -2.45
N HIS A 13 1.96 -1.36 -1.43
CA HIS A 13 0.61 -1.52 -0.89
C HIS A 13 -0.29 -0.30 -1.17
N SER A 14 -1.59 -0.54 -1.28
CA SER A 14 -2.64 0.47 -1.36
C SER A 14 -3.58 0.41 -0.15
N LEU A 15 -4.13 1.57 0.22
CA LEU A 15 -5.17 1.67 1.23
C LEU A 15 -6.45 1.05 0.68
N GLU A 16 -6.86 -0.10 1.22
CA GLU A 16 -8.06 -0.81 0.76
C GLU A 16 -9.27 -0.49 1.64
N GLN A 17 -9.07 -0.35 2.96
CA GLN A 17 -10.18 -0.24 3.92
C GLN A 17 -9.83 0.75 5.03
N GLY A 18 -10.82 1.55 5.44
CA GLY A 18 -10.68 2.55 6.50
C GLY A 18 -10.14 3.91 6.01
N PRO A 19 -10.24 4.96 6.83
CA PRO A 19 -9.73 6.28 6.51
C PRO A 19 -8.22 6.37 6.70
N ALA A 20 -7.54 7.15 5.85
CA ALA A 20 -6.12 7.46 6.05
C ALA A 20 -5.89 8.38 7.25
N ILE A 21 -6.91 9.08 7.75
CA ILE A 21 -6.79 10.02 8.87
C ILE A 21 -7.86 9.70 9.91
N ILE A 22 -7.45 9.50 11.15
CA ILE A 22 -8.35 9.32 12.30
C ILE A 22 -8.10 10.41 13.34
N GLU A 23 -9.13 10.73 14.12
CA GLU A 23 -9.10 11.81 15.13
C GLU A 23 -9.36 11.25 16.52
N CYS A 24 -8.59 11.73 17.50
CA CYS A 24 -8.87 11.47 18.92
C CYS A 24 -10.02 12.38 19.37
N ILE A 25 -11.13 11.76 19.77
CA ILE A 25 -12.39 12.47 20.05
C ILE A 25 -12.39 13.09 21.45
N ASN A 26 -11.67 12.51 22.41
CA ASN A 26 -11.65 13.01 23.79
C ASN A 26 -10.24 12.95 24.40
N MET A 27 -9.66 14.09 24.73
CA MET A 27 -8.30 14.15 25.31
C MET A 27 -8.20 13.74 26.78
N LYS A 28 -9.32 13.72 27.53
CA LYS A 28 -9.34 13.33 28.95
C LYS A 28 -9.60 11.84 29.14
N ASP A 29 -10.34 11.24 28.22
CA ASP A 29 -10.61 9.79 28.13
C ASP A 29 -10.40 9.36 26.68
N PRO A 30 -9.15 9.08 26.25
CA PRO A 30 -8.79 8.92 24.85
C PRO A 30 -9.47 7.76 24.15
N TYR A 31 -10.21 8.08 23.09
CA TYR A 31 -10.67 7.11 22.10
C TYR A 31 -10.62 7.71 20.70
N TRP A 32 -10.33 6.85 19.73
CA TRP A 32 -10.31 7.16 18.31
C TRP A 32 -11.70 7.00 17.71
N ASN A 33 -12.02 7.80 16.69
CA ASN A 33 -13.28 7.67 15.95
C ASN A 33 -13.32 6.47 15.00
N ASP A 34 -12.16 5.89 14.69
CA ASP A 34 -12.02 4.75 13.79
C ASP A 34 -10.80 3.88 14.20
N THR A 35 -10.65 2.74 13.53
CA THR A 35 -9.51 1.84 13.69
C THR A 35 -8.42 2.10 12.65
N GLU A 36 -7.24 1.52 12.87
CA GLU A 36 -6.16 1.50 11.88
C GLU A 36 -6.66 0.91 10.54
N PRO A 37 -6.35 1.56 9.39
CA PRO A 37 -6.83 1.09 8.10
C PRO A 37 -6.07 -0.15 7.61
N LEU A 38 -6.67 -0.88 6.67
CA LEU A 38 -6.03 -2.03 6.03
C LEU A 38 -5.33 -1.62 4.74
N CYS A 39 -4.02 -1.90 4.69
CA CYS A 39 -3.22 -1.84 3.48
C CYS A 39 -3.11 -3.24 2.84
N ARG A 40 -3.20 -3.32 1.50
CA ARG A 40 -3.02 -4.57 0.75
C ARG A 40 -2.02 -4.38 -0.36
N ALA A 41 -1.23 -5.42 -0.63
CA ALA A 41 -0.32 -5.44 -1.76
C ALA A 41 -1.09 -5.22 -3.07
N MET A 42 -0.60 -4.32 -3.91
CA MET A 42 -1.24 -3.98 -5.18
C MET A 42 -1.16 -5.17 -6.15
N CYS A 43 -2.23 -5.42 -6.90
CA CYS A 43 -2.26 -6.40 -7.99
C CYS A 43 -2.17 -5.69 -9.34
N GLY A 44 -0.94 -5.43 -9.78
CA GLY A 44 -0.66 -4.75 -11.05
C GLY A 44 -0.65 -3.21 -10.97
N GLY A 45 -0.32 -2.59 -12.09
CA GLY A 45 -0.23 -1.13 -12.21
C GLY A 45 0.90 -0.68 -13.14
N GLU A 46 1.17 0.63 -13.14
CA GLU A 46 2.27 1.23 -13.88
C GLU A 46 3.33 1.78 -12.94
N LEU A 47 4.60 1.43 -13.20
CA LEU A 47 5.74 1.87 -12.41
C LEU A 47 6.64 2.71 -13.31
N SER A 48 6.89 3.96 -12.92
CA SER A 48 7.80 4.88 -13.61
C SER A 48 8.90 5.43 -12.68
N THR A 49 8.85 5.04 -11.41
CA THR A 49 9.81 5.47 -10.39
C THR A 49 11.17 4.81 -10.62
N PRO A 50 12.28 5.47 -10.23
CA PRO A 50 13.63 4.89 -10.37
C PRO A 50 13.85 3.59 -9.60
N ALA A 51 13.05 3.37 -8.55
CA ALA A 51 13.00 2.16 -7.74
C ALA A 51 11.57 1.94 -7.24
N GLY A 52 11.25 0.70 -6.91
CA GLY A 52 9.95 0.31 -6.38
C GLY A 52 9.97 -1.17 -5.97
N VAL A 53 8.86 -1.63 -5.40
CA VAL A 53 8.67 -3.02 -5.02
C VAL A 53 7.42 -3.55 -5.70
N ILE A 54 7.53 -4.78 -6.22
CA ILE A 54 6.41 -5.57 -6.71
C ILE A 54 6.20 -6.67 -5.70
N LEU A 55 4.98 -6.76 -5.19
CA LEU A 55 4.60 -7.75 -4.18
C LEU A 55 3.63 -8.74 -4.80
N SER A 56 3.69 -9.98 -4.35
CA SER A 56 2.71 -10.99 -4.70
C SER A 56 1.49 -10.83 -3.78
N PRO A 57 0.31 -10.44 -4.28
CA PRO A 57 -0.84 -10.20 -3.42
C PRO A 57 -1.22 -11.45 -2.64
N ASN A 58 -1.59 -11.28 -1.37
CA ASN A 58 -2.00 -12.36 -0.47
C ASN A 58 -0.91 -13.37 -0.08
N TRP A 59 0.30 -13.37 -0.64
CA TRP A 59 1.36 -14.28 -0.18
C TRP A 59 1.67 -14.05 1.32
N PRO A 60 1.77 -15.10 2.16
CA PRO A 60 1.86 -16.53 1.83
C PRO A 60 0.52 -17.27 1.72
N ASP A 61 -0.61 -16.58 1.91
CA ASP A 61 -1.94 -17.14 1.75
C ASP A 61 -2.30 -17.36 0.26
N LEU A 62 -3.47 -17.95 0.05
CA LEU A 62 -3.96 -18.27 -1.29
C LEU A 62 -4.35 -17.01 -2.07
N TYR A 63 -3.97 -17.01 -3.34
CA TYR A 63 -4.44 -16.02 -4.31
C TYR A 63 -5.94 -16.19 -4.56
N THR A 64 -6.60 -15.08 -4.88
CA THR A 64 -8.02 -15.09 -5.24
C THR A 64 -8.19 -15.84 -6.57
N GLU A 65 -9.29 -16.57 -6.75
CA GLU A 65 -9.53 -17.26 -8.03
C GLU A 65 -9.56 -16.26 -9.21
N GLY A 66 -8.79 -16.57 -10.25
CA GLY A 66 -8.70 -15.73 -11.45
C GLY A 66 -7.85 -14.47 -11.30
N GLU A 67 -7.07 -14.35 -10.23
CA GLU A 67 -6.17 -13.22 -10.01
C GLU A 67 -4.96 -13.29 -10.98
N ASP A 68 -4.86 -12.31 -11.88
CA ASP A 68 -3.77 -12.14 -12.85
C ASP A 68 -3.23 -10.70 -12.76
N CYS A 69 -2.12 -10.54 -12.03
CA CYS A 69 -1.53 -9.23 -11.75
C CYS A 69 -0.49 -8.84 -12.79
N ILE A 70 -0.69 -7.70 -13.46
CA ILE A 70 0.20 -7.22 -14.53
C ILE A 70 0.81 -5.88 -14.15
N TRP A 71 2.14 -5.83 -14.09
CA TRP A 71 2.89 -4.58 -13.90
C TRP A 71 3.54 -4.13 -15.21
N ARG A 72 3.37 -2.85 -15.56
CA ARG A 72 4.05 -2.19 -16.68
C ARG A 72 5.12 -1.26 -16.13
N ILE A 73 6.38 -1.52 -16.45
CA ILE A 73 7.51 -0.73 -15.97
C ILE A 73 8.01 0.18 -17.09
N HIS A 74 7.89 1.48 -16.88
CA HIS A 74 8.32 2.53 -17.80
C HIS A 74 9.71 3.02 -17.40
N VAL A 75 10.66 2.89 -18.32
CA VAL A 75 12.05 3.29 -18.11
C VAL A 75 12.46 4.21 -19.24
N GLY A 76 13.16 5.30 -18.93
CA GLY A 76 13.68 6.21 -19.94
C GLY A 76 14.81 5.57 -20.76
N ASP A 77 15.13 6.18 -21.89
CA ASP A 77 16.20 5.71 -22.78
C ASP A 77 17.54 5.54 -22.02
N ASP A 78 18.35 4.58 -22.47
CA ASP A 78 19.66 4.22 -21.91
C ASP A 78 19.68 3.72 -20.44
N ARG A 79 18.52 3.40 -19.86
CA ARG A 79 18.42 2.75 -18.53
C ARG A 79 18.08 1.26 -18.64
N ARG A 80 18.36 0.50 -17.58
CA ARG A 80 18.08 -0.93 -17.47
C ARG A 80 17.26 -1.22 -16.22
N ILE A 81 16.36 -2.19 -16.31
CA ILE A 81 15.64 -2.71 -15.15
C ILE A 81 16.53 -3.75 -14.45
N PHE A 82 16.74 -3.57 -13.16
CA PHE A 82 17.35 -4.57 -12.29
C PHE A 82 16.25 -5.16 -11.40
N LEU A 83 16.11 -6.48 -11.40
CA LEU A 83 15.14 -7.20 -10.57
C LEU A 83 15.89 -8.01 -9.53
N ASP A 84 15.52 -7.81 -8.27
CA ASP A 84 16.01 -8.57 -7.14
C ASP A 84 14.83 -9.37 -6.55
N ILE A 85 14.95 -10.69 -6.54
CA ILE A 85 13.89 -11.60 -6.08
C ILE A 85 14.34 -12.16 -4.73
N GLN A 86 13.52 -11.92 -3.70
CA GLN A 86 13.78 -12.34 -2.33
C GLN A 86 13.08 -13.66 -2.00
#